data_AF-A0A661E7V6-F1
#
_entry.id   AF-A0A661E7V6-F1
#
_cell.length_a   1.000
_cell.length_b   1.000
_cell.length_c   1.000
_cell.angle_alpha   90.00
_cell.angle_beta   90.00
_cell.angle_gamma   90.00
#
_symmetry.space_group_name_H-M   'P 1'
#
loop_
_entity.id
_entity.type
_entity.pdbx_description
1 polymer ?
#
loop_
_entity_poly.entity_id
_entity_poly.type
_entity_poly.pdbx_seq_one_letter_code
_entity_poly.pdbx_strand_id
1 'polypeptide(L)' 'WDGKRDPDVAPINLVQPDAQKAVIRRTMSNSFAFGGNNISLVMELAR' A
#
# COMPACT_ATOMS: atom_id res chain seq x y z
N TRP A 1 12.68 3.74 -11.53
CA TRP A 1 12.48 4.79 -10.51
C TRP A 1 13.82 5.48 -10.32
N ASP A 2 13.86 6.79 -10.44
CA ASP A 2 15.08 7.61 -10.40
C ASP A 2 15.49 8.01 -8.98
N GLY A 3 14.79 7.49 -7.96
CA GLY A 3 15.08 7.77 -6.55
C GLY A 3 14.57 9.12 -6.06
N LYS A 4 14.00 9.96 -6.93
CA LYS A 4 13.53 11.29 -6.55
C LYS A 4 12.12 11.23 -6.02
N ARG A 5 11.91 11.97 -4.92
CA ARG A 5 10.61 12.11 -4.29
C ARG A 5 10.06 13.50 -4.61
N ASP A 6 8.78 13.54 -4.92
CA ASP A 6 8.07 14.79 -5.15
C ASP A 6 7.93 15.57 -3.82
N PRO A 7 8.44 16.82 -3.72
CA PRO A 7 8.32 17.63 -2.53
C PRO A 7 6.87 18.06 -2.23
N ASP A 8 6.01 18.11 -3.24
CA ASP A 8 4.60 18.52 -3.09
C ASP A 8 3.72 17.35 -2.59
N VAL A 9 4.27 16.13 -2.53
CA VAL A 9 3.56 14.92 -2.09
C VAL A 9 4.01 14.48 -0.70
N ALA A 10 3.04 14.37 0.21
CA ALA A 10 3.25 13.88 1.56
C ALA A 10 3.89 12.47 1.56
N PRO A 11 4.74 12.14 2.56
CA PRO A 11 5.40 10.84 2.60
C PRO A 11 4.39 9.71 2.77
N ILE A 12 4.59 8.62 2.03
CA ILE A 12 3.91 7.36 2.32
C ILE A 12 4.70 6.64 3.42
N ASN A 13 4.01 6.25 4.48
CA ASN A 13 4.58 5.44 5.55
C ASN A 13 4.74 3.98 5.08
N LEU A 14 5.84 3.72 4.37
CA LEU A 14 6.21 2.37 3.94
C LEU A 14 6.70 1.55 5.13
N VAL A 15 6.44 0.24 5.10
CA VAL A 15 6.98 -0.70 6.09
C VAL A 15 8.49 -0.74 5.95
N GLN A 16 9.21 -0.45 7.04
CA GLN A 16 10.66 -0.54 7.11
C GLN A 16 11.11 -1.91 7.66
N PRO A 17 12.33 -2.38 7.35
CA PRO A 17 12.84 -3.66 7.85
C PRO A 17 12.81 -3.80 9.38
N ASP A 18 12.96 -2.69 10.09
CA ASP A 18 12.96 -2.58 11.56
C ASP A 18 11.60 -2.14 12.14
N ALA A 19 10.57 -1.99 11.29
CA ALA A 19 9.25 -1.57 11.74
C ALA A 19 8.64 -2.59 12.71
N GLN A 20 7.98 -2.07 13.75
CA GLN A 20 7.30 -2.90 14.73
C GLN A 20 6.18 -3.72 14.05
N LYS A 21 6.22 -5.04 14.24
CA LYS A 21 5.22 -5.96 13.69
C LYS A 21 3.89 -5.76 14.43
N ALA A 22 2.98 -5.00 13.83
CA ALA A 22 1.59 -4.93 14.28
C ALA A 22 0.81 -6.18 13.84
N VAL A 23 -0.19 -6.59 14.61
CA VAL A 23 -1.14 -7.62 14.18
C VAL A 23 -2.05 -7.00 13.11
N ILE A 24 -1.83 -7.36 11.86
CA ILE A 24 -2.63 -6.90 10.74
C ILE A 24 -3.87 -7.79 10.62
N ARG A 25 -5.05 -7.24 10.92
CA ARG A 25 -6.33 -7.97 10.81
C ARG A 25 -6.99 -7.81 9.45
N ARG A 26 -6.72 -6.70 8.77
CA ARG A 26 -7.33 -6.33 7.49
C ARG A 26 -6.30 -5.66 6.60
N THR A 27 -6.37 -5.94 5.32
CA THR A 27 -5.49 -5.35 4.30
C THR A 27 -6.29 -5.04 3.04
N MET A 28 -5.80 -4.09 2.25
CA MET A 28 -6.31 -3.80 0.93
C MET A 28 -5.17 -3.87 -0.09
N SER A 29 -5.38 -4.56 -1.20
CA SER A 29 -4.51 -4.53 -2.37
C SER A 29 -5.24 -3.80 -3.49
N ASN A 30 -4.57 -2.84 -4.13
CA ASN A 30 -5.13 -2.08 -5.24
C ASN A 30 -4.32 -2.35 -6.52
N SER A 31 -5.02 -2.53 -7.63
CA SER A 31 -4.44 -2.69 -8.97
C SER A 31 -5.12 -1.72 -9.94
N PHE A 32 -4.32 -1.01 -10.73
CA PHE A 32 -4.79 0.00 -11.67
C PHE A 32 -4.17 -0.29 -13.04
N ALA A 33 -5.00 -0.30 -14.09
CA ALA A 33 -4.58 -0.56 -15.46
C ALA A 33 -5.22 0.41 -16.46
N PHE A 34 -4.69 0.42 -17.69
CA PHE A 34 -5.19 1.26 -18.78
C PHE A 34 -6.68 1.04 -19.04
N GLY A 35 -7.35 2.07 -19.56
CA GLY A 35 -8.80 2.04 -19.80
C GLY A 35 -9.63 2.20 -18.51
N GLY A 36 -9.02 2.62 -17.40
CA GLY A 36 -9.71 2.84 -16.14
C GLY A 36 -10.12 1.56 -15.41
N ASN A 37 -9.43 0.44 -15.69
CA ASN A 37 -9.68 -0.81 -14.98
C ASN A 37 -9.00 -0.79 -13.61
N ASN A 38 -9.80 -0.66 -12.56
CA ASN A 38 -9.34 -0.52 -11.19
C ASN A 38 -9.94 -1.64 -10.32
N ILE A 39 -9.10 -2.36 -9.60
CA ILE A 39 -9.51 -3.47 -8.75
C ILE A 39 -8.97 -3.25 -7.34
N SER A 40 -9.88 -3.31 -6.35
CA SER A 40 -9.53 -3.33 -4.93
C SER A 40 -9.90 -4.69 -4.34
N LEU A 41 -8.91 -5.39 -3.76
CA LEU A 41 -9.10 -6.60 -2.98
C LEU A 41 -8.96 -6.26 -1.50
N VAL A 42 -10.02 -6.47 -0.72
CA VAL A 42 -10.00 -6.34 0.74
C VAL A 42 -9.92 -7.74 1.34
N MET A 43 -8.96 -7.96 2.23
CA MET A 43 -8.74 -9.24 2.91
C MET A 43 -8.83 -9.03 4.41
N GLU A 44 -9.34 -10.04 5.11
CA GLU A 44 -9.30 -10.10 6.56
C GLU A 44 -8.80 -11.46 7.04
N LEU A 45 -8.20 -11.47 8.23
CA LEU A 45 -7.81 -12.71 8.90
C LEU A 45 -9.08 -13.47 9.29
N ALA A 46 -9.21 -14.72 8.81
CA ALA A 46 -10.29 -15.62 9.18
C ALA A 46 -10.34 -15.81 10.70
N ARG A 47 -11.56 -15.90 11.24
CA ARG A 47 -11.79 -16.07 12.68
C ARG A 47 -11.46 -17.47 13.15
#